data_AF-Q9Z927-F1
#
_entry.id   AF-Q9Z927-F1
#
_cell.length_a   1.000
_cell.length_b   1.000
_cell.length_c   1.000
_cell.angle_alpha   90.00
_cell.angle_beta   90.00
_cell.angle_gamma   90.00
#
_symmetry.space_group_name_H-M   'P 1'
#
loop_
_entity.id
_entity.type
_entity.pdbx_description
1 polymer ?
#
loop_
_entity_poly.entity_id
_entity_poly.type
_entity_poly.pdbx_seq_one_letter_code
_entity_poly.pdbx_strand_id
1 'polypeptide(L)'
;MNIYQFSPGASPNWQASLMAQLNSYFCLGGETVTRIISLRPSGLILAKKEKAVVSTAEKILKILSFILFPLVLIALAIRYLLYNKFNKDLDRAVFFIPTEITKAEELIIAKNPALVKEAALTVSPLFYSLPKKYQLMKVETP
;
A
#
# COMPACT_ATOMS: atom_id res chain seq x y z
N MET A 1 25.89 19.89 -2.14
CA MET A 1 26.08 18.60 -2.84
C MET A 1 26.49 18.91 -4.27
N ASN A 2 27.50 18.25 -4.85
CA ASN A 2 27.85 18.45 -6.26
C ASN A 2 26.87 17.64 -7.14
N ILE A 3 26.20 18.30 -8.08
CA ILE A 3 25.24 17.66 -8.99
C ILE A 3 25.99 17.28 -10.26
N TYR A 4 25.90 16.01 -10.66
CA TYR A 4 26.53 15.50 -11.87
C TYR A 4 25.48 15.13 -12.92
N GLN A 5 25.75 15.48 -14.17
CA GLN A 5 24.96 15.07 -15.33
C GLN A 5 25.88 14.49 -16.40
N PHE A 6 25.41 13.51 -17.17
CA PHE A 6 26.18 12.91 -18.25
C PHE A 6 25.72 13.45 -19.61
N SER A 7 26.66 13.69 -20.52
CA SER A 7 26.35 14.01 -21.90
C SER A 7 25.81 12.76 -22.63
N PRO A 8 24.99 12.92 -23.70
CA PRO A 8 24.49 11.79 -24.48
C PRO A 8 25.58 10.90 -25.10
N GLY A 9 26.82 11.39 -25.21
CA GLY A 9 27.97 10.65 -25.72
C GLY A 9 28.83 10.00 -24.64
N ALA A 10 28.53 10.21 -23.36
CA ALA A 10 29.16 9.50 -22.26
C ALA A 10 28.43 8.19 -22.01
N SER A 11 29.15 7.08 -21.85
CA SER A 11 28.63 5.79 -21.43
C SER A 11 28.93 5.54 -19.93
N PRO A 12 28.15 6.15 -19.01
CA PRO A 12 28.34 5.91 -17.59
C PRO A 12 28.01 4.45 -17.23
N ASN A 13 28.63 3.95 -16.16
CA ASN A 13 28.18 2.72 -15.54
C ASN A 13 26.79 2.90 -14.89
N TRP A 14 26.14 1.80 -14.53
CA TRP A 14 24.77 1.82 -13.98
C TRP A 14 24.66 2.66 -12.71
N GLN A 15 25.65 2.59 -11.81
CA GLN A 15 25.66 3.35 -10.55
C GLN A 15 25.74 4.85 -10.80
N ALA A 16 26.61 5.29 -11.70
CA ALA A 16 26.76 6.69 -12.06
C ALA A 16 25.51 7.21 -12.77
N SER A 17 24.87 6.39 -13.61
CA SER A 17 23.60 6.72 -14.25
C SER A 17 22.48 6.93 -13.22
N LEU A 18 22.31 6.00 -12.26
CA LEU A 18 21.35 6.15 -11.17
C LEU A 18 21.63 7.38 -10.30
N MET A 19 22.90 7.62 -9.95
CA MET A 19 23.29 8.80 -9.19
C MET A 19 22.93 10.10 -9.93
N ALA A 20 23.19 10.18 -11.24
CA ALA A 20 22.81 11.35 -12.03
C ALA A 20 21.29 11.55 -12.12
N GLN A 21 20.52 10.47 -12.23
CA GLN A 21 19.05 10.54 -12.24
C GLN A 21 18.52 11.05 -10.89
N LEU A 22 19.03 10.51 -9.77
CA LEU A 22 18.68 10.98 -8.43
C LEU A 22 19.04 12.46 -8.25
N ASN A 23 20.27 12.83 -8.59
CA ASN A 23 20.72 14.22 -8.54
C ASN A 23 19.84 15.15 -9.39
N SER A 24 19.41 14.71 -10.57
CA SER A 24 18.49 15.46 -11.43
C SER A 24 17.10 15.63 -10.81
N TYR A 25 16.59 14.59 -10.14
CA TYR A 25 15.31 14.63 -9.45
C TYR A 25 15.29 15.64 -8.29
N PHE A 26 16.40 15.73 -7.54
CA PHE A 26 16.57 16.71 -6.45
C PHE A 26 16.94 18.12 -6.93
N CYS A 27 17.39 18.30 -8.17
CA CYS A 27 17.76 19.61 -8.68
C CYS A 27 16.52 20.45 -9.05
N LEU A 28 16.32 21.54 -8.30
CA LEU A 28 15.24 22.51 -8.49
C LEU A 28 15.67 23.74 -9.32
N GLY A 29 16.87 23.70 -9.91
CA GLY A 29 17.44 24.75 -10.77
C GLY A 29 18.07 25.90 -10.01
N GLY A 30 19.07 26.56 -10.62
CA GLY A 30 19.90 27.61 -10.01
C GLY A 30 21.21 27.10 -9.40
N GLU A 31 21.37 25.79 -9.26
CA GLU A 31 22.57 25.14 -8.75
C GLU A 31 23.62 24.94 -9.85
N THR A 32 24.90 24.84 -9.45
CA THR A 32 26.00 24.51 -10.34
C THR A 32 26.05 23.00 -10.60
N VAL A 33 25.85 22.62 -11.86
CA VAL A 33 25.89 21.23 -12.32
C VAL A 33 27.18 20.97 -13.06
N THR A 34 27.83 19.87 -12.73
CA THR A 34 29.02 19.38 -13.42
C THR A 34 28.59 18.37 -14.49
N ARG A 35 28.59 18.80 -15.75
CA ARG A 35 28.28 17.96 -16.90
C ARG A 35 29.52 17.21 -17.35
N ILE A 36 29.49 15.88 -17.26
CA ILE A 36 30.55 14.98 -17.70
C ILE A 36 30.36 14.73 -19.19
N ILE A 37 31.32 15.18 -19.99
CA ILE A 37 31.30 15.14 -21.45
C ILE A 37 31.85 13.81 -21.94
N SER A 38 32.95 13.32 -21.35
CA SER A 38 33.54 12.02 -21.69
C SER A 38 34.24 11.38 -20.49
N LEU A 39 34.22 10.05 -20.45
CA LEU A 39 35.02 9.23 -19.55
C LEU A 39 35.91 8.32 -20.40
N ARG A 40 37.23 8.42 -20.24
CA ARG A 40 38.16 7.46 -20.86
C ARG A 40 38.44 6.29 -19.91
N PRO A 41 38.70 5.08 -20.45
CA PRO A 41 39.18 3.93 -19.66
C PRO A 41 40.47 4.21 -18.88
N SER A 42 41.25 5.20 -19.31
CA SER A 42 42.47 5.66 -18.63
C SER A 42 42.24 6.47 -17.35
N GLY A 43 40.99 6.62 -16.89
CA GLY A 43 40.63 7.40 -15.69
C GLY A 43 40.52 8.91 -15.91
N LEU A 44 40.67 9.39 -17.15
CA LEU A 44 40.52 10.81 -17.48
C LEU A 44 39.03 11.15 -17.67
N ILE A 45 38.57 12.17 -16.95
CA ILE A 45 37.19 12.67 -17.00
C ILE A 45 37.20 14.09 -17.56
N LEU A 46 36.49 14.31 -18.67
CA LEU A 46 36.24 15.65 -19.18
C LEU A 46 34.90 16.13 -18.64
N ALA A 47 34.90 17.24 -17.90
CA ALA A 47 33.69 17.80 -17.33
C ALA A 47 33.63 19.33 -17.46
N LYS A 48 32.42 19.86 -17.55
CA LYS A 48 32.14 21.30 -17.62
C LYS A 48 31.15 21.69 -16.54
N LYS A 49 31.40 22.81 -15.86
CA LYS A 49 30.45 23.39 -14.90
C LYS A 49 29.47 24.29 -15.65
N GLU A 50 28.17 24.04 -15.48
CA GLU A 50 27.08 24.81 -16.08
C GLU A 50 26.03 25.10 -15.01
N LYS A 51 25.23 26.16 -15.18
CA LYS A 51 24.09 26.42 -14.28
C LYS A 51 22.91 25.55 -14.72
N ALA A 52 22.29 24.84 -13.78
CA ALA A 52 21.05 24.14 -14.04
C ALA A 52 19.93 25.15 -14.33
N VAL A 53 19.43 25.10 -15.56
CA VAL A 53 18.19 25.78 -15.94
C VAL A 53 17.10 24.73 -15.97
N VAL A 54 16.18 24.81 -15.01
CA VAL A 54 15.02 23.93 -14.90
C VAL A 54 13.78 24.78 -15.11
N SER A 55 12.86 24.31 -15.97
CA SER A 55 11.63 25.04 -16.26
C SER A 55 10.75 25.17 -15.01
N THR A 56 9.98 26.26 -14.90
CA THR A 56 9.07 26.47 -13.75
C THR A 56 8.07 25.32 -13.62
N ALA A 57 7.56 24.80 -14.74
CA ALA A 57 6.65 23.65 -14.76
C ALA A 57 7.30 22.39 -14.17
N GLU A 58 8.54 22.09 -14.55
CA GLU A 58 9.27 20.93 -14.01
C GLU A 58 9.56 21.08 -12.51
N LYS A 59 9.84 22.30 -12.02
CA LYS A 59 9.98 22.57 -10.58
C LYS A 59 8.70 22.25 -9.82
N ILE A 60 7.55 22.72 -10.33
CA ILE A 60 6.24 22.47 -9.71
C ILE A 60 5.96 20.97 -9.68
N LEU A 61 6.21 20.26 -10.79
CA LEU A 61 6.00 18.82 -10.87
C LEU A 61 6.88 18.06 -9.86
N LYS A 62 8.17 18.43 -9.74
CA LYS A 62 9.08 17.85 -8.74
C LYS A 62 8.57 18.06 -7.32
N ILE A 63 8.19 19.28 -6.97
CA ILE A 63 7.65 19.61 -5.63
C ILE A 63 6.37 18.82 -5.34
N LEU A 64 5.45 18.75 -6.29
CA LEU A 64 4.21 17.99 -6.14
C LEU A 64 4.50 16.50 -5.94
N SER A 65 5.44 15.95 -6.70
CA SER A 65 5.90 14.57 -6.55
C SER A 65 6.52 14.33 -5.16
N PHE A 66 7.32 15.26 -4.64
CA PHE A 66 7.90 15.15 -3.29
C PHE A 66 6.85 15.12 -2.17
N ILE A 67 5.67 15.68 -2.37
CA ILE A 67 4.59 15.68 -1.37
C ILE A 67 3.67 14.47 -1.57
N LEU A 68 3.22 14.22 -2.80
CA LEU A 68 2.25 13.17 -3.09
C LEU A 68 2.85 11.77 -2.94
N PHE A 69 4.08 11.57 -3.39
CA PHE A 69 4.72 10.25 -3.36
C PHE A 69 4.84 9.66 -1.93
N PRO A 70 5.41 10.37 -0.93
CA PRO A 70 5.47 9.83 0.43
C PRO A 70 4.08 9.66 1.06
N LEU A 71 3.13 10.55 0.77
CA LEU A 71 1.76 10.43 1.27
C LEU A 71 1.09 9.13 0.77
N VAL A 72 1.24 8.83 -0.53
CA VAL A 72 0.72 7.60 -1.13
C VAL A 72 1.38 6.36 -0.54
N LEU A 73 2.70 6.39 -0.32
CA LEU A 73 3.41 5.28 0.34
C LEU A 73 2.91 5.04 1.77
N ILE A 74 2.70 6.10 2.55
CA ILE A 74 2.15 5.99 3.91
C ILE A 74 0.73 5.42 3.88
N ALA A 75 -0.13 5.93 2.99
CA ALA A 75 -1.49 5.43 2.85
C ALA A 75 -1.52 3.95 2.45
N LEU A 76 -0.63 3.53 1.54
CA LEU A 76 -0.50 2.13 1.13
C LEU A 76 -0.04 1.25 2.29
N ALA A 77 0.94 1.71 3.08
CA ALA A 77 1.42 1.00 4.26
C ALA A 77 0.30 0.81 5.31
N ILE A 78 -0.46 1.88 5.60
CA ILE A 78 -1.62 1.82 6.51
C ILE A 78 -2.65 0.83 5.99
N ARG A 79 -3.01 0.89 4.70
CA ARG A 79 -3.96 -0.04 4.07
C ARG A 79 -3.49 -1.49 4.21
N TYR A 80 -2.21 -1.75 3.95
CA TYR A 80 -1.64 -3.08 4.07
C TYR A 80 -1.70 -3.61 5.51
N LEU A 81 -1.34 -2.77 6.50
CA LEU A 81 -1.41 -3.14 7.91
C LEU A 81 -2.85 -3.41 8.36
N LEU A 82 -3.80 -2.56 7.97
CA LEU A 82 -5.22 -2.74 8.25
C LEU A 82 -5.76 -4.02 7.63
N TYR A 83 -5.44 -4.27 6.36
CA TYR A 83 -5.87 -5.47 5.65
C TYR A 83 -5.32 -6.76 6.28
N ASN A 84 -4.03 -6.77 6.63
CA ASN A 84 -3.42 -7.92 7.29
C ASN A 84 -4.01 -8.17 8.69
N LYS A 85 -4.31 -7.11 9.44
CA LYS A 85 -5.01 -7.24 10.73
C LYS A 85 -6.43 -7.78 10.55
N PHE A 86 -7.18 -7.21 9.61
CA PHE A 86 -8.55 -7.63 9.31
C PHE A 86 -8.63 -9.08 8.86
N ASN A 87 -7.73 -9.55 7.99
CA ASN A 87 -7.71 -10.96 7.56
C ASN A 87 -7.37 -11.91 8.72
N LYS A 88 -6.40 -11.55 9.58
CA LYS A 88 -6.09 -12.33 10.78
C LYS A 88 -7.27 -12.39 11.77
N ASP A 89 -8.06 -11.33 11.83
CA ASP A 89 -9.27 -11.28 12.66
C ASP A 89 -10.44 -12.05 12.00
N LEU A 90 -10.51 -12.12 10.66
CA LEU A 90 -11.51 -12.92 9.93
C LEU A 90 -11.29 -14.43 10.12
N ASP A 91 -10.04 -14.89 10.09
CA ASP A 91 -9.70 -16.31 10.31
C ASP A 91 -10.15 -16.81 11.71
N ARG A 92 -10.47 -15.90 12.64
CA ARG A 92 -10.80 -16.27 14.03
C ARG A 92 -12.26 -16.62 14.29
N ALA A 93 -13.20 -16.30 13.39
CA ALA A 93 -14.57 -16.82 13.38
C ALA A 93 -15.41 -16.00 12.38
N VAL A 94 -15.44 -16.43 11.12
CA VAL A 94 -16.44 -15.91 10.19
C VAL A 94 -17.78 -16.57 10.51
N PHE A 95 -18.70 -15.81 11.08
CA PHE A 95 -20.09 -16.24 11.17
C PHE A 95 -20.74 -16.06 9.81
N PHE A 96 -20.98 -17.18 9.11
CA PHE A 96 -21.74 -17.16 7.88
C PHE A 96 -23.22 -16.95 8.20
N ILE A 97 -23.87 -16.03 7.48
CA ILE A 97 -25.32 -15.90 7.54
C ILE A 97 -25.90 -17.15 6.87
N PRO A 98 -26.71 -17.95 7.57
CA PRO A 98 -27.35 -19.12 7.00
C PRO A 98 -28.20 -18.73 5.81
N THR A 99 -28.03 -19.49 4.74
CA THR A 99 -29.09 -19.68 3.76
C THR A 99 -30.20 -20.56 4.37
N GLU A 100 -31.40 -20.43 3.82
CA GLU A 100 -32.69 -20.91 4.35
C GLU A 100 -32.63 -22.21 5.17
N ILE A 101 -33.28 -22.19 6.35
CA ILE A 101 -33.41 -23.36 7.22
C ILE A 101 -34.20 -24.44 6.47
N THR A 102 -33.66 -25.64 6.41
CA THR A 102 -34.36 -26.76 5.80
C THR A 102 -35.44 -27.31 6.74
N LYS A 103 -36.54 -27.83 6.18
CA LYS A 103 -37.65 -28.43 6.97
C LYS A 103 -37.19 -29.54 7.94
N ALA A 104 -36.08 -30.22 7.63
CA ALA A 104 -35.50 -31.23 8.50
C ALA A 104 -34.87 -30.61 9.77
N GLU A 105 -34.21 -29.47 9.65
CA GLU A 105 -33.59 -28.75 10.77
C GLU A 105 -34.67 -28.14 11.69
N GLU A 106 -35.76 -27.60 11.12
CA GLU A 106 -36.91 -27.13 11.91
C GLU A 106 -37.49 -28.25 12.80
N LEU A 107 -37.60 -29.47 12.27
CA LEU A 107 -38.08 -30.63 13.03
C LEU A 107 -37.11 -31.04 14.14
N ILE A 108 -35.81 -30.87 13.95
CA ILE A 108 -34.79 -31.17 14.98
C ILE A 108 -34.85 -30.13 16.12
N ILE A 109 -35.02 -28.85 15.76
CA ILE A 109 -35.19 -27.74 16.72
C ILE A 109 -36.49 -27.95 17.52
N ALA A 110 -37.60 -28.24 16.84
CA ALA A 110 -38.89 -28.48 17.49
C ALA A 110 -38.88 -29.68 18.45
N LYS A 111 -38.08 -30.71 18.16
CA LYS A 111 -37.91 -31.89 19.03
C LYS A 111 -37.08 -31.63 20.29
N ASN A 112 -36.29 -30.55 20.34
CA ASN A 112 -35.35 -30.29 21.43
C ASN A 112 -35.50 -28.87 22.04
N PRO A 113 -36.68 -28.52 22.60
CA PRO A 113 -36.96 -27.17 23.09
C PRO A 113 -36.08 -26.74 24.28
N ALA A 114 -35.61 -27.70 25.09
CA ALA A 114 -34.73 -27.42 26.21
C ALA A 114 -33.37 -26.85 25.77
N LEU A 115 -32.78 -27.42 24.72
CA LEU A 115 -31.50 -26.97 24.15
C LEU A 115 -31.61 -25.59 23.51
N VAL A 116 -32.74 -25.30 22.86
CA VAL A 116 -33.01 -23.98 22.27
C VAL A 116 -33.09 -22.90 23.35
N LYS A 117 -33.77 -23.20 24.47
CA LYS A 117 -33.89 -22.27 25.60
C LYS A 117 -32.53 -22.01 26.24
N GLU A 118 -31.72 -23.06 26.42
CA GLU A 118 -30.36 -22.93 26.96
C GLU A 118 -29.46 -22.11 26.04
N ALA A 119 -29.50 -22.36 24.72
CA ALA A 119 -28.78 -21.59 23.72
C ALA A 119 -29.17 -20.10 23.72
N ALA A 120 -30.47 -19.79 23.82
CA ALA A 120 -30.95 -18.41 23.89
C ALA A 120 -30.51 -17.66 25.15
N LEU A 121 -30.31 -18.38 26.26
CA LEU A 121 -29.84 -17.80 27.53
C LEU A 121 -28.31 -17.65 27.58
N THR A 122 -27.58 -18.48 26.85
CA THR A 122 -26.11 -18.53 26.85
C THR A 122 -25.48 -17.72 25.72
N VAL A 123 -26.24 -17.35 24.68
CA VAL A 123 -25.72 -16.57 23.56
C VAL A 123 -25.26 -15.17 23.99
N SER A 124 -24.20 -14.69 23.36
CA SER A 124 -23.65 -13.35 23.60
C SER A 124 -24.72 -12.26 23.36
N PRO A 125 -24.76 -11.19 24.17
CA PRO A 125 -25.64 -10.03 23.94
C PRO A 125 -25.49 -9.41 22.55
N LEU A 126 -24.32 -9.56 21.91
CA LEU A 126 -24.05 -9.12 20.54
C LEU A 126 -24.96 -9.79 19.51
N PHE A 127 -25.48 -10.98 19.78
CA PHE A 127 -26.43 -11.64 18.89
C PHE A 127 -27.74 -10.87 18.79
N TYR A 128 -28.22 -10.33 19.91
CA TYR A 128 -29.48 -9.58 19.97
C TYR A 128 -29.36 -8.16 19.41
N SER A 129 -28.15 -7.62 19.27
CA SER A 129 -27.92 -6.32 18.62
C SER A 129 -27.92 -6.42 17.09
N LEU A 130 -27.88 -7.63 16.52
CA LEU A 130 -27.96 -7.84 15.08
C LEU A 130 -29.39 -7.57 14.58
N PRO A 131 -29.54 -7.07 13.33
CA PRO A 131 -30.85 -7.02 12.67
C PRO A 131 -31.55 -8.39 12.71
N LYS A 132 -32.87 -8.41 12.93
CA LYS A 132 -33.66 -9.66 13.06
C LYS A 132 -33.40 -10.68 11.93
N LYS A 133 -33.18 -10.19 10.70
CA LYS A 133 -32.83 -11.04 9.54
C LYS A 133 -31.53 -11.83 9.67
N TYR A 134 -30.65 -11.45 10.60
CA TYR A 134 -29.36 -12.10 10.87
C TYR A 134 -29.30 -12.75 12.26
N GLN A 135 -30.40 -12.73 13.02
CA GLN A 135 -30.55 -13.48 14.29
C GLN A 135 -30.91 -14.95 14.04
N LEU A 136 -30.74 -15.42 12.81
CA LEU A 136 -30.71 -16.82 12.46
C LEU A 136 -29.28 -17.04 11.98
N MET A 137 -28.50 -17.82 12.73
CA MET A 137 -27.10 -18.12 12.41
C MET A 137 -26.91 -19.63 12.36
N LYS A 138 -26.32 -20.13 11.27
CA LYS A 138 -25.83 -21.50 11.18
C LYS A 138 -24.32 -21.42 11.31
N VAL A 139 -23.79 -22.10 12.31
CA VAL A 139 -22.35 -22.24 12.46
C VAL A 139 -21.94 -23.45 11.64
N GLU A 140 -21.28 -23.20 10.51
CA GLU A 140 -20.62 -24.25 9.75
C GLU A 140 -19.18 -24.33 10.25
N THR A 141 -18.83 -25.45 10.88
CA THR A 141 -17.43 -25.78 11.17
C THR A 141 -16.78 -26.30 9.88
N PRO A 142 -15.52 -25.92 9.60
CA PRO A 142 -14.77 -26.46 8.45
C PRO A 142 -14.63 -27.98 8.51
#